data_AF-A0A7C1KMP3-F1
#
_entry.id   AF-A0A7C1KMP3-F1
#
_cell.length_a   1.000
_cell.length_b   1.000
_cell.length_c   1.000
_cell.angle_alpha   90.00
_cell.angle_beta   90.00
_cell.angle_gamma   90.00
#
_symmetry.space_group_name_H-M   'P 1'
#
loop_
_entity.id
_entity.type
_entity.pdbx_description
1 polymer ?
#
loop_
_entity_poly.entity_id
_entity_poly.type
_entity_poly.pdbx_seq_one_letter_code
_entity_poly.pdbx_strand_id
1 'polypeptide(L)'
;MKTKICTKCNNRYPATVEYFSSDIRYKNNLRPQCRICRREVHQKYRLSKKGCTTTKMRNKKYDSTIKGRLINTFHRLNNRCNNSGRKDYKNYGGRGIKNLFKSSNEFVEYAVNVLGYDTYDKIRGLQIDRINNDGNYEPGNIRFVTVKANNNNRRKRRNRKLPCKNKNG
;
A
#
# COMPACT_ATOMS: atom_id res chain seq x y z
N MET A 1 41.94 -15.35 -11.11
CA MET A 1 40.47 -15.36 -10.88
C MET A 1 39.74 -15.75 -12.18
N LYS A 2 38.69 -16.58 -12.12
CA LYS A 2 37.87 -16.89 -13.31
C LYS A 2 37.09 -15.64 -13.74
N THR A 3 37.13 -15.31 -15.03
CA THR A 3 36.41 -14.16 -15.61
C THR A 3 35.30 -14.61 -16.54
N LYS A 4 34.30 -13.75 -16.77
CA LYS A 4 33.16 -13.99 -17.64
C LYS A 4 32.82 -12.71 -18.41
N ILE A 5 32.45 -12.86 -19.68
CA ILE A 5 32.03 -11.74 -20.53
C ILE A 5 30.52 -11.57 -20.42
N CYS A 6 30.06 -10.33 -20.24
CA CYS A 6 28.65 -9.99 -20.28
C CYS A 6 28.13 -10.05 -21.71
N THR A 7 27.07 -10.82 -21.97
CA THR A 7 26.49 -10.93 -23.33
C THR A 7 25.74 -9.67 -23.83
N LYS A 8 25.69 -8.60 -23.02
CA LYS A 8 25.01 -7.36 -23.39
C LYS A 8 25.97 -6.18 -23.61
N CYS A 9 26.91 -5.95 -22.70
CA CYS A 9 27.90 -4.88 -22.85
C CYS A 9 29.26 -5.37 -23.35
N ASN A 10 29.45 -6.68 -23.53
CA ASN A 10 30.72 -7.31 -23.92
C ASN A 10 31.92 -7.05 -22.99
N ASN A 11 31.71 -6.40 -21.85
CA ASN A 11 32.73 -6.20 -20.84
C ASN A 11 33.04 -7.50 -20.09
N ARG A 12 34.31 -7.64 -19.69
CA ARG A 12 34.83 -8.75 -18.88
C ARG A 12 34.75 -8.40 -17.40
N TYR A 13 34.18 -9.29 -16.60
CA TYR A 13 34.05 -9.14 -15.15
C TYR A 13 34.51 -10.41 -14.42
N PRO A 14 34.84 -10.33 -13.12
CA PRO A 14 34.96 -11.52 -12.27
C PRO A 14 33.70 -12.38 -12.34
N ALA A 15 33.86 -13.69 -12.48
CA ALA A 15 32.74 -14.64 -12.55
C ALA A 15 32.18 -14.94 -11.15
N THR A 16 31.68 -13.90 -10.47
CA THR A 16 31.16 -13.98 -9.10
C THR A 16 29.72 -13.48 -9.02
N VAL A 17 29.04 -13.80 -7.91
CA VAL A 17 27.67 -13.33 -7.66
C VAL A 17 27.59 -11.81 -7.56
N GLU A 18 28.68 -11.12 -7.27
CA GLU A 18 28.74 -9.66 -7.22
C GLU A 18 28.42 -9.04 -8.58
N TYR A 19 28.98 -9.59 -9.67
CA TYR A 19 28.85 -9.04 -11.03
C TYR A 19 27.74 -9.71 -11.84
N PHE A 20 27.41 -10.97 -11.56
CA PHE A 20 26.39 -11.74 -12.27
C PHE A 20 25.37 -12.31 -11.28
N SER A 21 24.09 -12.25 -11.60
CA SER A 21 23.09 -12.90 -10.75
C SER A 21 23.21 -14.42 -10.82
N SER A 22 23.00 -15.08 -9.68
CA SER A 22 22.90 -16.53 -9.64
C SER A 22 21.68 -17.03 -10.42
N ASP A 23 21.85 -18.13 -11.14
CA ASP A 23 20.78 -18.84 -11.84
C ASP A 23 21.26 -20.26 -12.18
N ILE A 24 20.62 -21.25 -11.55
CA ILE A 24 20.99 -22.66 -11.59
C ILE A 24 20.92 -23.29 -12.99
N ARG A 25 20.24 -22.63 -13.95
CA ARG A 25 20.08 -23.15 -15.31
C ARG A 25 21.32 -23.01 -16.18
N TYR A 26 22.32 -22.25 -15.74
CA TYR A 26 23.55 -22.03 -16.50
C TYR A 26 24.70 -22.85 -15.93
N LYS A 27 25.60 -23.33 -16.79
CA LYS A 27 26.74 -24.22 -16.45
C LYS A 27 27.59 -23.76 -15.24
N ASN A 28 27.65 -22.46 -14.96
CA ASN A 28 28.41 -21.89 -13.84
C ASN A 28 27.51 -21.28 -12.75
N ASN A 29 26.23 -21.63 -12.70
CA ASN A 29 25.21 -21.04 -11.82
C ASN A 29 25.11 -19.50 -11.90
N LEU A 30 25.60 -18.89 -12.98
CA LEU A 30 25.65 -17.44 -13.18
C LEU A 30 25.06 -17.06 -14.54
N ARG A 31 24.19 -16.06 -14.52
CA ARG A 31 23.57 -15.51 -15.72
C ARG A 31 24.59 -14.94 -16.72
N PRO A 32 24.29 -14.94 -18.02
CA PRO A 32 25.18 -14.43 -19.06
C PRO A 32 25.32 -12.89 -19.07
N GLN A 33 24.31 -12.16 -18.58
CA GLN A 33 24.35 -10.69 -18.49
C GLN A 33 24.84 -10.23 -17.11
N CYS A 34 25.69 -9.21 -17.06
CA CYS A 34 26.08 -8.56 -15.81
C CYS A 34 24.87 -7.88 -15.14
N ARG A 35 24.96 -7.67 -13.82
CA ARG A 35 23.88 -7.08 -13.02
C ARG A 35 23.49 -5.68 -13.49
N ILE A 36 24.43 -4.88 -13.98
CA ILE A 36 24.19 -3.53 -14.50
C ILE A 36 23.27 -3.59 -15.72
N CYS A 37 23.70 -4.28 -16.78
CA CYS A 37 22.90 -4.45 -17.99
C CYS A 37 21.54 -5.11 -17.72
N ARG A 38 21.50 -6.09 -16.81
CA ARG A 38 20.25 -6.73 -16.41
C ARG A 38 19.30 -5.72 -15.74
N ARG A 39 19.81 -4.89 -14.83
CA ARG A 39 19.02 -3.86 -14.13
C ARG A 39 18.41 -2.88 -15.13
N GLU A 40 19.18 -2.43 -16.10
CA GLU A 40 18.70 -1.52 -17.16
C GLU A 40 17.60 -2.15 -18.00
N VAL A 41 17.77 -3.40 -18.43
CA VAL A 41 16.73 -4.15 -19.18
C VAL A 41 15.44 -4.24 -18.37
N HIS A 42 15.55 -4.61 -17.09
CA HIS A 42 14.39 -4.70 -16.20
C HIS A 42 13.74 -3.33 -15.96
N GLN A 43 14.53 -2.25 -15.81
CA GLN A 43 14.00 -0.91 -15.64
C GLN A 43 13.25 -0.44 -16.89
N LYS A 44 13.82 -0.62 -18.08
CA LYS A 44 13.16 -0.33 -19.36
C LYS A 44 11.85 -1.12 -19.49
N TYR A 45 11.84 -2.40 -19.13
CA TYR A 45 10.62 -3.20 -19.13
C TYR A 45 9.56 -2.66 -18.15
N ARG A 46 9.94 -2.34 -16.90
CA ARG A 46 9.02 -1.80 -15.89
C ARG A 46 8.37 -0.48 -16.33
N LEU A 47 9.12 0.37 -17.03
CA LEU A 47 8.65 1.64 -17.57
C LEU A 47 7.82 1.48 -18.87
N SER A 48 8.00 0.38 -19.60
CA SER A 48 7.20 0.09 -20.79
C SER A 48 5.70 -0.03 -20.45
N LYS A 49 4.83 0.29 -21.43
CA LYS A 49 3.37 0.12 -21.31
C LYS A 49 3.00 -1.31 -20.91
N LYS A 50 3.66 -2.32 -21.50
CA LYS A 50 3.45 -3.73 -21.20
C LYS A 50 3.80 -4.05 -19.74
N GLY A 51 5.00 -3.69 -19.28
CA GLY A 51 5.41 -3.97 -17.90
C GLY A 51 4.58 -3.24 -16.84
N CYS A 52 4.19 -2.00 -17.10
CA CYS A 52 3.27 -1.24 -16.24
C CYS A 52 1.90 -1.95 -16.15
N THR A 53 1.35 -2.35 -17.30
CA THR A 53 0.05 -3.05 -17.37
C THR A 53 0.10 -4.39 -16.65
N THR A 54 1.12 -5.21 -16.88
CA THR A 54 1.33 -6.48 -16.15
C THR A 54 1.39 -6.27 -14.65
N THR A 55 2.11 -5.24 -14.19
CA THR A 55 2.22 -4.91 -12.76
C THR A 55 0.87 -4.50 -12.18
N LYS A 56 0.12 -3.63 -12.87
CA LYS A 56 -1.23 -3.23 -12.46
C LYS A 56 -2.18 -4.41 -12.36
N MET A 57 -2.17 -5.33 -13.33
CA MET A 57 -3.02 -6.53 -13.30
C MET A 57 -2.68 -7.45 -12.12
N ARG A 58 -1.38 -7.68 -11.87
CA ARG A 58 -0.92 -8.48 -10.73
C ARG A 58 -1.36 -7.86 -9.40
N ASN A 59 -1.18 -6.55 -9.24
CA ASN A 59 -1.60 -5.84 -8.03
C ASN A 59 -3.12 -5.90 -7.86
N LYS A 60 -3.89 -5.68 -8.94
CA LYS A 60 -5.36 -5.85 -8.91
C LYS A 60 -5.78 -7.25 -8.44
N LYS A 61 -5.11 -8.30 -8.92
CA LYS A 61 -5.36 -9.69 -8.50
C LYS A 61 -5.01 -9.92 -7.02
N TYR A 62 -3.92 -9.33 -6.54
CA TYR A 62 -3.57 -9.43 -5.12
C TYR A 62 -4.58 -8.67 -4.24
N ASP A 63 -4.98 -7.47 -4.66
CA ASP A 63 -5.94 -6.62 -3.96
C ASP A 63 -7.36 -7.20 -3.91
N SER A 64 -7.67 -8.16 -4.80
CA SER A 64 -8.91 -8.94 -4.78
C SER A 64 -8.86 -10.17 -3.87
N THR A 65 -7.76 -10.38 -3.13
CA THR A 65 -7.69 -11.38 -2.05
C THR A 65 -7.98 -10.71 -0.71
N ILE A 66 -8.47 -11.48 0.27
CA ILE A 66 -8.70 -10.96 1.62
C ILE A 66 -7.41 -10.39 2.24
N LYS A 67 -6.31 -11.13 2.13
CA LYS A 67 -4.98 -10.71 2.62
C LYS A 67 -4.53 -9.41 1.96
N GLY A 68 -4.58 -9.32 0.64
CA GLY A 68 -4.17 -8.11 -0.07
C GLY A 68 -5.05 -6.90 0.25
N ARG A 69 -6.37 -7.09 0.38
CA ARG A 69 -7.31 -6.03 0.78
C ARG A 69 -7.01 -5.49 2.17
N LEU A 70 -6.79 -6.37 3.15
CA LEU A 70 -6.49 -6.00 4.53
C LEU A 70 -5.11 -5.33 4.66
N ILE A 71 -4.08 -5.89 4.03
CA ILE A 71 -2.73 -5.30 4.04
C ILE A 71 -2.73 -3.90 3.40
N ASN A 72 -3.43 -3.71 2.27
CA ASN A 72 -3.59 -2.38 1.69
C ASN A 72 -4.35 -1.42 2.60
N THR A 73 -5.31 -1.92 3.37
CA THR A 73 -6.05 -1.11 4.35
C THR A 73 -5.11 -0.65 5.47
N PHE A 74 -4.31 -1.56 6.03
CA PHE A 74 -3.28 -1.25 7.02
C PHE A 74 -2.29 -0.19 6.52
N HIS A 75 -1.77 -0.32 5.30
CA HIS A 75 -0.89 0.70 4.72
C HIS A 75 -1.58 2.06 4.58
N ARG A 76 -2.88 2.10 4.27
CA ARG A 76 -3.65 3.35 4.24
C ARG A 76 -3.82 3.96 5.63
N LEU A 77 -4.02 3.15 6.67
CA LEU A 77 -4.05 3.61 8.06
C LEU A 77 -2.74 4.30 8.44
N ASN A 78 -1.61 3.62 8.22
CA ASN A 78 -0.28 4.17 8.48
C ASN A 78 -0.04 5.47 7.72
N ASN A 79 -0.44 5.52 6.45
CA ASN A 79 -0.27 6.72 5.64
C ASN A 79 -1.11 7.90 6.18
N ARG A 80 -2.34 7.66 6.64
CA ARG A 80 -3.17 8.70 7.29
C ARG A 80 -2.52 9.25 8.56
N CYS A 81 -1.93 8.39 9.38
CA CYS A 81 -1.37 8.75 10.69
C CYS A 81 0.04 9.37 10.60
N ASN A 82 0.86 8.98 9.62
CA ASN A 82 2.30 9.28 9.65
C ASN A 82 2.77 10.17 8.48
N ASN A 83 1.97 10.36 7.43
CA ASN A 83 2.39 11.14 6.27
C ASN A 83 1.83 12.56 6.30
N SER A 84 2.63 13.51 6.80
CA SER A 84 2.31 14.94 6.86
C SER A 84 2.07 15.58 5.50
N GLY A 85 2.60 14.99 4.41
CA GLY A 85 2.37 15.46 3.04
C GLY A 85 0.97 15.18 2.50
N ARG A 86 0.13 14.42 3.22
CA ARG A 86 -1.24 14.14 2.79
C ARG A 86 -2.21 15.24 3.17
N LYS A 87 -3.12 15.57 2.24
CA LYS A 87 -4.22 16.53 2.47
C LYS A 87 -5.12 16.20 3.67
N ASP A 88 -5.27 14.92 4.01
CA ASP A 88 -6.10 14.43 5.11
C ASP A 88 -5.33 14.24 6.41
N TYR A 89 -4.00 14.41 6.43
CA TYR A 89 -3.16 14.23 7.62
C TYR A 89 -3.66 15.02 8.83
N LYS A 90 -4.07 16.29 8.62
CA LYS A 90 -4.62 17.16 9.66
C LYS A 90 -5.85 16.59 10.40
N ASN A 91 -6.56 15.63 9.79
CA ASN A 91 -7.72 14.98 10.38
C ASN A 91 -7.37 13.68 11.12
N TYR A 92 -6.11 13.22 11.00
CA TYR A 92 -5.60 11.98 11.56
C TYR A 92 -4.31 12.26 12.34
N GLY A 93 -3.14 12.07 11.73
CA GLY A 93 -1.85 12.28 12.39
C GLY A 93 -1.69 13.67 13.00
N GLY A 94 -2.20 14.71 12.34
CA GLY A 94 -2.17 16.09 12.86
C GLY A 94 -3.04 16.31 14.11
N ARG A 95 -3.91 15.36 14.48
CA ARG A 95 -4.65 15.34 15.76
C ARG A 95 -3.99 14.44 16.81
N GLY A 96 -2.85 13.83 16.51
CA GLY A 96 -2.21 12.83 17.36
C GLY A 96 -2.78 11.41 17.23
N ILE A 97 -3.64 11.15 16.24
CA ILE A 97 -4.21 9.81 16.01
C ILE A 97 -3.15 8.87 15.44
N LYS A 98 -2.97 7.73 16.08
CA LYS A 98 -1.99 6.70 15.71
C LYS A 98 -2.66 5.43 15.19
N ASN A 99 -1.87 4.65 14.46
CA ASN A 99 -2.16 3.25 14.23
C ASN A 99 -1.37 2.42 15.25
N LEU A 100 -2.06 1.68 16.10
CA LEU A 100 -1.45 0.92 17.22
C LEU A 100 -1.27 -0.57 16.91
N PHE A 101 -1.70 -1.03 15.74
CA PHE A 101 -1.30 -2.34 15.22
C PHE A 101 0.20 -2.31 14.86
N LYS A 102 1.01 -3.20 15.43
CA LYS A 102 2.47 -3.25 15.27
C LYS A 102 2.89 -3.73 13.88
N SER A 103 2.06 -4.55 13.24
CA SER A 103 2.34 -5.07 11.91
C SER A 103 1.07 -5.27 11.08
N SER A 104 1.25 -5.41 9.77
CA SER A 104 0.14 -5.78 8.88
C SER A 104 -0.41 -7.17 9.18
N ASN A 105 0.43 -8.09 9.70
CA ASN A 105 -0.01 -9.43 10.06
C ASN A 105 -0.94 -9.39 11.26
N GLU A 106 -0.58 -8.65 12.31
CA GLU A 106 -1.42 -8.44 13.48
C GLU A 106 -2.77 -7.82 13.11
N PHE A 107 -2.77 -6.81 12.24
CA PHE A 107 -4.01 -6.21 11.74
C PHE A 107 -4.88 -7.21 10.95
N VAL A 108 -4.25 -8.01 10.07
CA VAL A 108 -4.97 -9.03 9.29
C VAL A 108 -5.57 -10.07 10.22
N GLU A 109 -4.80 -10.57 11.18
CA GLU A 109 -5.24 -11.57 12.14
C GLU A 109 -6.40 -11.06 12.98
N TYR A 110 -6.32 -9.84 13.50
CA TYR A 110 -7.41 -9.21 14.23
C TYR A 110 -8.67 -9.06 13.37
N ALA A 111 -8.53 -8.58 12.13
CA ALA A 111 -9.68 -8.40 11.23
C ALA A 111 -10.36 -9.73 10.85
N VAL A 112 -9.58 -10.80 10.67
CA VAL A 112 -10.10 -12.12 10.31
C VAL A 112 -10.71 -12.81 11.54
N ASN A 113 -9.94 -12.94 12.63
CA ASN A 113 -10.29 -13.80 13.75
C ASN A 113 -11.20 -13.13 14.77
N VAL A 114 -11.09 -11.80 14.95
CA VAL A 114 -11.89 -11.06 15.95
C VAL A 114 -13.08 -10.36 15.31
N LEU A 115 -12.88 -9.74 14.14
CA LEU A 115 -13.95 -9.02 13.45
C LEU A 115 -14.72 -9.86 12.42
N GLY A 116 -14.26 -11.08 12.12
CA GLY A 116 -14.96 -12.02 11.24
C GLY A 116 -14.88 -11.72 9.73
N TYR A 117 -13.93 -10.87 9.29
CA TYR A 117 -13.70 -10.57 7.87
C TYR A 117 -12.71 -11.55 7.25
N ASP A 118 -13.10 -12.83 7.19
CA ASP A 118 -12.33 -13.96 6.68
C ASP A 118 -12.38 -14.13 5.15
N THR A 119 -13.42 -13.60 4.50
CA THR A 119 -13.59 -13.67 3.03
C THR A 119 -13.54 -12.30 2.38
N TYR A 120 -13.17 -12.29 1.09
CA TYR A 120 -13.13 -11.05 0.32
C TYR A 120 -14.52 -10.40 0.19
N ASP A 121 -15.58 -11.19 0.05
CA ASP A 121 -16.94 -10.67 -0.14
C ASP A 121 -17.45 -9.92 1.08
N LYS A 122 -17.13 -10.39 2.29
CA LYS A 122 -17.49 -9.70 3.54
C LYS A 122 -16.88 -8.30 3.66
N ILE A 123 -15.70 -8.08 3.08
CA ILE A 123 -14.98 -6.79 3.17
C ILE A 123 -15.12 -5.94 1.90
N ARG A 124 -15.63 -6.51 0.81
CA ARG A 124 -15.75 -5.83 -0.48
C ARG A 124 -16.67 -4.62 -0.36
N GLY A 125 -16.19 -3.46 -0.81
CA GLY A 125 -16.95 -2.21 -0.74
C GLY A 125 -16.98 -1.54 0.65
N LEU A 126 -16.39 -2.14 1.68
CA LEU A 126 -16.28 -1.53 2.99
C LEU A 126 -15.03 -0.64 3.12
N GLN A 127 -15.14 0.32 4.02
CA GLN A 127 -14.09 1.24 4.46
C GLN A 127 -13.84 1.04 5.95
N ILE A 128 -12.58 1.15 6.34
CA ILE A 128 -12.23 1.17 7.76
C ILE A 128 -12.54 2.53 8.38
N ASP A 129 -13.22 2.48 9.51
CA ASP A 129 -13.64 3.59 10.34
C ASP A 129 -13.25 3.32 11.80
N ARG A 130 -13.25 4.38 12.63
CA ARG A 130 -13.07 4.25 14.08
C ARG A 130 -14.41 4.29 14.78
N ILE A 131 -14.59 3.50 15.82
CA ILE A 131 -15.85 3.48 16.59
C ILE A 131 -15.95 4.77 17.41
N ASN A 132 -14.91 5.07 18.18
CA ASN A 132 -14.63 6.36 18.80
C ASN A 132 -13.71 7.18 17.88
N ASN A 133 -14.27 8.25 17.31
CA ASN A 133 -13.59 9.15 16.37
C ASN A 133 -12.42 9.95 16.95
N ASP A 134 -12.35 10.05 18.27
CA ASP A 134 -11.28 10.74 18.99
C ASP A 134 -10.18 9.77 19.44
N GLY A 135 -10.40 8.45 19.36
CA GLY A 135 -9.42 7.41 19.67
C GLY A 135 -8.50 6.99 18.49
N ASN A 136 -7.60 6.04 18.76
CA ASN A 136 -6.63 5.52 17.79
C ASN A 136 -7.22 4.41 16.90
N TYR A 137 -6.48 3.99 15.87
CA TYR A 137 -6.75 2.70 15.24
C TYR A 137 -6.11 1.60 16.10
N GLU A 138 -6.93 0.89 16.85
CA GLU A 138 -6.52 -0.15 17.81
C GLU A 138 -7.61 -1.24 17.92
N PRO A 139 -7.27 -2.43 18.44
CA PRO A 139 -8.26 -3.43 18.80
C PRO A 139 -9.38 -2.83 19.64
N GLY A 140 -10.63 -3.10 19.26
CA GLY A 140 -11.82 -2.57 19.95
C GLY A 140 -12.26 -1.18 19.50
N ASN A 141 -11.44 -0.41 18.77
CA ASN A 141 -11.82 0.90 18.25
C ASN A 141 -11.89 0.99 16.72
N ILE A 142 -11.91 -0.14 16.01
CA ILE A 142 -12.05 -0.16 14.55
C ILE A 142 -13.29 -0.94 14.11
N ARG A 143 -13.87 -0.53 12.98
CA ARG A 143 -14.94 -1.25 12.30
C ARG A 143 -14.84 -1.06 10.80
N PHE A 144 -15.44 -1.98 10.04
CA PHE A 144 -15.64 -1.80 8.61
C PHE A 144 -17.07 -1.35 8.34
N VAL A 145 -17.23 -0.28 7.57
CA VAL A 145 -18.53 0.34 7.27
C VAL A 145 -18.67 0.58 5.78
N THR A 146 -19.91 0.59 5.30
CA THR A 146 -20.19 1.01 3.92
C THR A 146 -19.91 2.52 3.76
N VAL A 147 -19.65 2.95 2.53
CA VAL A 147 -19.46 4.38 2.22
C VAL A 147 -20.67 5.21 2.66
N LYS A 148 -21.88 4.67 2.50
CA LYS A 148 -23.14 5.32 2.92
C LYS A 148 -23.17 5.54 4.43
N ALA A 149 -22.84 4.51 5.21
CA ALA A 149 -22.79 4.62 6.67
C ALA A 149 -21.70 5.60 7.14
N ASN A 150 -20.52 5.57 6.52
CA ASN A 150 -19.43 6.50 6.84
C ASN A 150 -19.82 7.97 6.57
N ASN A 151 -20.50 8.23 5.44
CA ASN A 151 -20.96 9.57 5.09
C ASN A 151 -22.03 10.11 6.04
N ASN A 152 -22.91 9.24 6.55
CA ASN A 152 -23.92 9.62 7.53
C ASN A 152 -23.32 9.96 8.91
N ASN A 153 -22.19 9.34 9.27
CA ASN A 153 -21.44 9.61 10.51
C ASN A 153 -20.52 10.84 10.41
N ARG A 154 -20.43 11.46 9.24
CA ARG A 154 -19.67 12.69 9.05
C ARG A 154 -20.40 13.81 9.77
N ARG A 155 -19.72 14.53 10.69
CA ARG A 155 -20.29 15.69 11.41
C ARG A 155 -21.10 16.54 10.43
N LYS A 156 -22.43 16.65 10.64
CA LYS A 156 -23.25 17.62 9.90
C LYS A 156 -22.54 18.95 10.03
N ARG A 157 -22.15 19.56 8.90
CA ARG A 157 -21.65 20.94 8.93
C ARG A 157 -22.71 21.73 9.68
N ARG A 158 -22.36 22.36 10.82
CA ARG A 158 -23.24 23.35 11.44
C ARG A 158 -23.60 24.31 10.31
N ASN A 159 -24.87 24.38 9.95
CA ASN A 159 -25.37 25.47 9.11
C ASN A 159 -24.98 26.73 9.87
N ARG A 160 -23.89 27.39 9.46
CA ARG A 160 -23.70 28.80 9.80
C ARG A 160 -24.88 29.46 9.10
N LYS A 161 -25.96 29.69 9.85
CA LYS A 161 -26.94 30.70 9.45
C LYS A 161 -26.09 31.96 9.25
N LEU A 162 -25.83 32.30 7.99
CA LEU A 162 -25.30 33.61 7.66
C LEU A 162 -26.32 34.59 8.22
N PRO A 163 -25.95 35.52 9.12
CA PRO A 163 -26.90 36.51 9.58
C PRO A 163 -27.33 37.33 8.36
N CYS A 164 -28.64 37.34 8.10
CA CYS A 164 -29.24 38.25 7.13
C CYS A 164 -28.83 39.67 7.53
N LYS A 165 -28.12 40.38 6.65
CA LYS A 165 -27.88 41.81 6.84
C LYS A 165 -29.22 42.52 6.64
N ASN A 166 -29.82 43.03 7.72
CA ASN A 166 -30.87 44.02 7.60
C ASN A 166 -30.27 45.25 6.93
N LYS A 167 -30.74 45.57 5.72
CA LYS A 167 -30.55 46.89 5.14
C LYS A 167 -31.59 47.81 5.77
N ASN A 168 -31.17 48.57 6.78
CA ASN A 168 -31.84 49.80 7.19
C ASN A 168 -30.85 50.94 6.98
N GLY A 169 -31.25 51.96 6.21
CA GLY A 169 -30.46 53.13 5.85
C GLY A 169 -30.41 53.31 4.34
#